data_AF-A0A7K9P903-F1
#
_entry.id   AF-A0A7K9P903-F1
#
_cell.length_a   1.000
_cell.length_b   1.000
_cell.length_c   1.000
_cell.angle_alpha   90.00
_cell.angle_beta   90.00
_cell.angle_gamma   90.00
#
_symmetry.space_group_name_H-M   'P 1'
#
loop_
_entity.id
_entity.type
_entity.pdbx_description
1 polymer ?
#
loop_
_entity_poly.entity_id
_entity_poly.type
_entity_poly.pdbx_seq_one_letter_code
_entity_poly.pdbx_strand_id
1 'polypeptide(L)'
;LFQVSGAVLVSGLIQLVLGVCGVCGWAARHCGPMVLAPSLSIIGLSAYKEAAFFCSTNWGVALLLMLLAVTFSQHLRSCRLPFCAWPHAWEGSTESSVPTLRTFSVLLPFAGVCIVCAILSYFHIPWESLDVAMAQLSWANSTFNAPWIRIPYAGEWRWPLLTPRALAVGIAMAVGCSMNSVGCYVLCGRLLRVPWLPPHACNRGLCMEGLGSLLAGLLGTPGGTASSIANTCATGLTQAGSRLSVQVSALVCMVLGMSPRLAGLLTHIPLAVHGGVLCVTYAVAVGTGISYFQYTDIDSGRNIFIVGFAMFMALLVPRWFGTALTPLATGWVPLDLLFLSLLMVPVFLTGFLSFFLENTVSG
;
A
#
# COMPACT_ATOMS: atom_id res chain seq x y z
N LEU A 1 -12.61 -4.32 18.71
CA LEU A 1 -13.27 -4.17 17.39
C LEU A 1 -14.17 -2.93 17.31
N PHE A 2 -15.18 -2.74 18.17
CA PHE A 2 -16.09 -1.58 18.07
C PHE A 2 -15.43 -0.20 18.19
N GLN A 3 -14.48 -0.05 19.12
CA GLN A 3 -13.71 1.19 19.25
C GLN A 3 -12.82 1.45 18.02
N VAL A 4 -12.34 0.39 17.36
CA VAL A 4 -11.50 0.49 16.16
C VAL A 4 -12.35 0.89 14.95
N SER A 5 -13.52 0.25 14.76
CA SER A 5 -14.48 0.64 13.71
C SER A 5 -15.00 2.08 13.93
N GLY A 6 -15.20 2.50 15.19
CA GLY A 6 -15.48 3.90 15.53
C GLY A 6 -14.33 4.86 15.16
N ALA A 7 -13.08 4.46 15.38
CA ALA A 7 -11.92 5.24 14.97
C ALA A 7 -11.78 5.33 13.44
N VAL A 8 -12.10 4.26 12.71
CA VAL A 8 -12.14 4.24 11.23
C VAL A 8 -13.23 5.17 10.69
N LEU A 9 -14.41 5.16 11.32
CA LEU A 9 -15.51 6.08 10.97
C LEU A 9 -15.08 7.55 11.14
N VAL A 10 -14.48 7.88 12.30
CA VAL A 10 -13.91 9.22 12.56
C VAL A 10 -12.86 9.57 11.52
N SER A 11 -11.96 8.63 11.20
CA SER A 11 -10.91 8.84 10.21
C SER A 11 -11.49 9.19 8.84
N GLY A 12 -12.49 8.43 8.39
CA GLY A 12 -13.18 8.68 7.12
C GLY A 12 -13.89 10.04 7.08
N LEU A 13 -14.52 10.46 8.18
CA LEU A 13 -15.17 11.77 8.28
C LEU A 13 -14.14 12.90 8.12
N ILE A 14 -13.00 12.80 8.81
CA ILE A 14 -11.94 13.81 8.75
C ILE A 14 -11.30 13.83 7.36
N GLN A 15 -11.02 12.68 6.76
CA GLN A 15 -10.51 12.60 5.38
C GLN A 15 -11.47 13.24 4.38
N LEU A 16 -12.77 12.99 4.54
CA LEU A 16 -13.82 13.60 3.71
C LEU A 16 -13.77 15.13 3.82
N VAL A 17 -13.72 15.65 5.06
CA VAL A 17 -13.62 17.10 5.31
C VAL A 17 -12.33 17.67 4.71
N LEU A 18 -11.18 17.03 4.90
CA LEU A 18 -9.90 17.46 4.34
C LEU A 18 -9.92 17.48 2.80
N GLY A 19 -10.56 16.49 2.17
CA GLY A 19 -10.76 16.42 0.73
C GLY A 19 -11.66 17.55 0.22
N VAL A 20 -12.79 17.83 0.88
CA VAL A 20 -13.73 18.90 0.50
C VAL A 20 -13.14 20.29 0.71
N CYS A 21 -12.43 20.52 1.83
CA CYS A 21 -11.75 21.78 2.12
C CYS A 21 -10.57 22.06 1.18
N GLY A 22 -10.11 21.05 0.44
CA GLY A 22 -9.04 21.18 -0.54
C GLY A 22 -7.63 21.26 0.04
N VAL A 23 -7.47 20.90 1.31
CA VAL A 23 -6.20 20.93 2.05
C VAL A 23 -5.14 20.06 1.39
N CYS A 24 -5.52 18.92 0.81
CA CYS A 24 -4.57 18.03 0.16
C CYS A 24 -4.02 18.55 -1.16
N GLY A 25 -4.86 19.20 -1.97
CA GLY A 25 -4.42 19.90 -3.17
C GLY A 25 -3.51 21.09 -2.85
N TRP A 26 -3.74 21.75 -1.71
CA TRP A 26 -2.85 22.80 -1.21
C TRP A 26 -1.51 22.21 -0.75
N ALA A 27 -1.52 21.14 0.05
CA ALA A 27 -0.32 20.48 0.55
C ALA A 27 0.53 19.92 -0.61
N ALA A 28 -0.09 19.25 -1.59
CA ALA A 28 0.61 18.72 -2.76
C ALA A 28 1.29 19.80 -3.63
N ARG A 29 0.81 21.05 -3.57
CA ARG A 29 1.43 22.20 -4.26
C ARG A 29 2.56 22.85 -3.47
N HIS A 30 2.49 22.83 -2.15
CA HIS A 30 3.47 23.50 -1.27
C HIS A 30 4.59 22.57 -0.81
N CYS A 31 4.41 21.25 -0.89
CA CYS A 31 5.48 20.29 -0.63
C CYS A 31 6.48 20.30 -1.80
N GLY A 32 7.64 20.93 -1.58
CA GLY A 32 8.75 20.90 -2.52
C GLY A 32 9.30 19.49 -2.76
N PRO A 33 10.14 19.29 -3.78
CA PRO A 33 10.78 18.00 -4.05
C PRO A 33 11.65 17.52 -2.88
N MET A 34 12.13 18.45 -2.03
CA MET A 34 12.91 18.19 -0.83
C MET A 34 12.11 17.55 0.32
N VAL A 35 10.80 17.82 0.42
CA VAL A 35 9.88 17.10 1.33
C VAL A 35 9.41 15.78 0.71
N LEU A 36 9.08 15.81 -0.58
CA LEU A 36 8.47 14.68 -1.27
C LEU A 36 9.44 13.50 -1.43
N ALA A 37 10.70 13.75 -1.80
CA ALA A 37 11.69 12.69 -2.01
C ALA A 37 11.91 11.80 -0.77
N PRO A 38 12.27 12.33 0.42
CA PRO A 38 12.47 11.49 1.61
C PRO A 38 11.16 10.84 2.08
N SER A 39 10.02 11.53 1.94
CA SER A 39 8.71 10.96 2.29
C SER A 39 8.39 9.74 1.44
N LEU A 40 8.56 9.80 0.12
CA LEU A 40 8.34 8.69 -0.80
C LEU A 40 9.32 7.52 -0.57
N SER A 41 10.59 7.82 -0.25
CA SER A 41 11.55 6.79 0.12
C SER A 41 11.19 6.09 1.43
N ILE A 42 10.74 6.82 2.45
CA ILE A 42 10.32 6.24 3.74
C ILE A 42 9.00 5.47 3.62
N ILE A 43 8.07 5.91 2.77
CA ILE A 43 6.87 5.14 2.43
C ILE A 43 7.27 3.72 2.00
N GLY A 44 8.29 3.59 1.15
CA GLY A 44 8.87 2.31 0.73
C GLY A 44 9.59 1.56 1.87
N LEU A 45 10.51 2.25 2.57
CA LEU A 45 11.36 1.63 3.59
C LEU A 45 10.58 1.17 4.82
N SER A 46 9.53 1.87 5.23
CA SER A 46 8.80 1.62 6.48
C SER A 46 8.12 0.24 6.56
N ALA A 47 7.77 -0.36 5.41
CA ALA A 47 7.10 -1.66 5.36
C ALA A 47 8.07 -2.86 5.46
N TYR A 48 9.38 -2.63 5.67
CA TYR A 48 10.37 -3.71 5.70
C TYR A 48 10.09 -4.76 6.78
N LYS A 49 9.54 -4.36 7.94
CA LYS A 49 9.22 -5.27 9.04
C LYS A 49 8.10 -6.23 8.67
N GLU A 50 7.03 -5.70 8.10
CA GLU A 50 5.87 -6.48 7.67
C GLU A 50 6.25 -7.43 6.52
N ALA A 51 7.03 -6.94 5.56
CA ALA A 51 7.54 -7.77 4.48
C ALA A 51 8.46 -8.90 5.00
N ALA A 52 9.31 -8.61 5.98
CA ALA A 52 10.16 -9.62 6.62
C ALA A 52 9.35 -10.64 7.43
N PHE A 53 8.30 -10.21 8.14
CA PHE A 53 7.40 -11.09 8.87
C PHE A 53 6.74 -12.10 7.92
N PHE A 54 6.20 -11.64 6.79
CA PHE A 54 5.60 -12.53 5.80
C PHE A 54 6.62 -13.43 5.08
N CYS A 55 7.83 -12.93 4.80
CA CYS A 55 8.90 -13.75 4.23
C CYS A 55 9.43 -14.80 5.21
N SER A 56 9.33 -14.56 6.52
CA SER A 56 9.87 -15.43 7.55
C SER A 56 9.19 -16.79 7.64
N THR A 57 7.98 -16.93 7.08
CA THR A 57 7.29 -18.23 7.02
C THR A 57 8.05 -19.19 6.10
N ASN A 58 8.52 -18.72 4.94
CA ASN A 58 9.24 -19.53 3.97
C ASN A 58 10.13 -18.66 3.04
N TRP A 59 11.37 -18.42 3.48
CA TRP A 59 12.34 -17.62 2.72
C TRP A 59 12.64 -18.18 1.33
N GLY A 60 12.65 -19.50 1.15
CA GLY A 60 12.93 -20.13 -0.16
C GLY A 60 11.89 -19.74 -1.22
N VAL A 61 10.60 -19.79 -0.87
CA VAL A 61 9.49 -19.41 -1.76
C VAL A 61 9.50 -17.90 -2.01
N ALA A 62 9.72 -17.10 -0.98
CA ALA A 62 9.79 -15.64 -1.11
C ALA A 62 10.97 -15.19 -2.00
N LEU A 63 12.16 -15.78 -1.82
CA LEU A 63 13.34 -15.51 -2.63
C LEU A 63 13.16 -15.97 -4.07
N LEU A 64 12.55 -17.14 -4.29
CA LEU A 64 12.20 -17.61 -5.63
C LEU A 64 11.31 -16.59 -6.34
N LEU A 65 10.26 -16.10 -5.66
CA LEU A 65 9.38 -15.08 -6.22
C LEU A 65 10.11 -13.77 -6.54
N MET A 66 10.95 -13.29 -5.61
CA MET A 66 11.73 -12.07 -5.81
C MET A 66 12.68 -12.21 -6.99
N LEU A 67 13.42 -13.32 -7.07
CA LEU A 67 14.35 -13.58 -8.16
C LEU A 67 13.61 -13.66 -9.50
N LEU A 68 12.50 -14.40 -9.53
CA LEU A 68 11.68 -14.56 -10.73
C LEU A 68 11.06 -13.22 -11.18
N ALA A 69 10.61 -12.38 -10.23
CA ALA A 69 10.09 -11.05 -10.52
C ALA A 69 11.18 -10.11 -11.07
N VAL A 70 12.38 -10.15 -10.51
CA VAL A 70 13.53 -9.35 -10.99
C VAL A 70 13.97 -9.79 -12.37
N THR A 71 14.13 -11.11 -12.59
CA THR A 71 14.56 -11.64 -13.88
C THR A 71 13.52 -11.35 -14.96
N PHE A 72 12.24 -11.62 -14.72
CA PHE A 72 11.19 -11.30 -15.69
C PHE A 72 11.08 -9.79 -15.94
N SER A 73 11.17 -8.93 -14.92
CA SER A 73 11.14 -7.48 -15.10
C SER A 73 12.29 -6.97 -15.98
N GLN A 74 13.51 -7.50 -15.78
CA GLN A 74 14.68 -7.12 -16.57
C GLN A 74 14.69 -7.73 -17.97
N HIS A 75 14.29 -9.00 -18.12
CA HIS A 75 14.39 -9.74 -19.38
C HIS A 75 13.18 -9.52 -20.29
N LEU A 76 11.94 -9.48 -19.76
CA LEU A 76 10.73 -9.19 -20.55
C LEU A 76 10.72 -7.74 -21.08
N ARG A 77 11.48 -6.83 -20.45
CA ARG A 77 11.69 -5.48 -20.97
C ARG A 77 12.49 -5.49 -22.29
N SER A 78 13.38 -6.46 -22.46
CA SER A 78 14.27 -6.59 -23.62
C SER A 78 13.71 -7.52 -24.70
N CYS A 79 12.85 -8.46 -24.34
CA CYS A 79 12.18 -9.35 -25.29
C CYS A 79 11.01 -8.67 -25.98
N ARG A 80 11.23 -8.15 -27.20
CA ARG A 80 10.13 -7.93 -28.14
C ARG A 80 9.78 -9.28 -28.75
N LEU A 81 8.70 -9.91 -28.30
CA LEU A 81 8.15 -11.05 -29.02
C LEU A 81 7.71 -10.58 -30.40
N PRO A 82 8.17 -11.21 -31.49
CA PRO A 82 7.52 -11.07 -32.79
C PRO A 82 6.19 -11.83 -32.68
N PHE A 83 5.13 -11.16 -32.20
CA PHE A 83 3.81 -11.78 -32.29
C PHE A 83 3.47 -11.90 -33.78
N CYS A 84 3.14 -13.14 -34.18
CA CYS A 84 2.77 -13.52 -35.53
C CYS A 84 1.70 -12.57 -36.07
N ALA A 85 2.11 -11.71 -37.01
CA ALA A 85 1.17 -11.10 -37.94
C ALA A 85 0.46 -12.27 -38.65
N TRP A 86 -0.82 -12.46 -38.34
CA TRP A 86 -1.68 -13.31 -39.14
C TRP A 86 -1.74 -12.65 -40.51
N PRO A 87 -1.25 -13.28 -41.59
CA PRO A 87 -1.22 -12.63 -42.89
C PRO A 87 -2.59 -12.78 -43.52
N HIS A 88 -3.60 -12.07 -43.02
CA HIS A 88 -4.80 -11.79 -43.82
C HIS A 88 -5.56 -10.54 -43.34
N ALA A 89 -5.64 -9.61 -44.30
CA ALA A 89 -6.66 -8.58 -44.51
C ALA A 89 -6.36 -7.14 -44.04
N TRP A 90 -5.89 -6.38 -45.05
CA TRP A 90 -6.25 -5.01 -45.44
C TRP A 90 -5.65 -3.80 -44.69
N GLU A 91 -4.75 -3.16 -45.44
CA GLU A 91 -4.27 -1.78 -45.45
C GLU A 91 -5.03 -0.77 -44.57
N GLY A 92 -4.28 -0.12 -43.67
CA GLY A 92 -4.68 1.18 -43.11
C GLY A 92 -4.87 1.23 -41.60
N SER A 93 -3.95 0.67 -40.80
CA SER A 93 -3.89 0.97 -39.37
C SER A 93 -2.46 0.85 -38.88
N THR A 94 -1.93 1.93 -38.32
CA THR A 94 -0.61 2.01 -37.67
C THR A 94 -0.61 1.07 -36.47
N GLU A 95 -0.13 -0.16 -36.65
CA GLU A 95 -0.04 -1.16 -35.58
C GLU A 95 0.91 -0.66 -34.48
N SER A 96 0.34 -0.15 -33.39
CA SER A 96 1.09 0.03 -32.16
C SER A 96 1.41 -1.36 -31.60
N SER A 97 2.68 -1.77 -31.61
CA SER A 97 3.15 -2.95 -30.89
C SER A 97 2.77 -2.80 -29.41
N VAL A 98 1.68 -3.45 -29.00
CA VAL A 98 1.22 -3.42 -27.61
C VAL A 98 2.25 -4.19 -26.79
N PRO A 99 2.85 -3.60 -25.74
CA PRO A 99 3.84 -4.28 -24.91
C PRO A 99 3.14 -5.26 -23.95
N THR A 100 2.45 -6.26 -24.49
CA THR A 100 1.70 -7.30 -23.76
C THR A 100 2.59 -8.07 -22.79
N LEU A 101 3.89 -8.21 -23.05
CA LEU A 101 4.80 -8.89 -22.13
C LEU A 101 5.11 -8.09 -20.86
N ARG A 102 5.08 -6.76 -20.93
CA ARG A 102 5.38 -5.90 -19.78
C ARG A 102 4.27 -5.96 -18.74
N THR A 103 3.03 -6.07 -19.19
CA THR A 103 1.85 -6.23 -18.31
C THR A 103 1.85 -7.53 -17.51
N PHE A 104 2.54 -8.59 -17.99
CA PHE A 104 2.63 -9.87 -17.28
C PHE A 104 3.81 -9.96 -16.30
N SER A 105 4.63 -8.92 -16.18
CA SER A 105 5.86 -8.95 -15.37
C SER A 105 5.65 -9.27 -13.88
N VAL A 106 4.44 -9.05 -13.34
CA VAL A 106 4.11 -9.37 -11.93
C VAL A 106 3.29 -10.65 -11.82
N LEU A 107 2.38 -10.89 -12.78
CA LEU A 107 1.51 -12.07 -12.78
C LEU A 107 2.28 -13.37 -13.06
N LEU A 108 3.25 -13.32 -13.97
CA LEU A 108 3.99 -14.51 -14.41
C LEU A 108 4.93 -15.07 -13.32
N PRO A 109 5.68 -14.23 -12.56
CA PRO A 109 6.37 -14.71 -11.37
C PRO A 109 5.44 -15.33 -10.33
N PHE A 110 4.30 -14.68 -10.06
CA PHE A 110 3.31 -15.18 -9.11
C PHE A 110 2.76 -16.56 -9.53
N ALA A 111 2.35 -16.70 -10.79
CA ALA A 111 1.88 -17.96 -11.34
C ALA A 111 2.96 -19.05 -11.31
N GLY A 112 4.20 -18.71 -11.68
CA GLY A 112 5.33 -19.63 -11.63
C GLY A 112 5.59 -20.18 -10.23
N VAL A 113 5.57 -19.31 -9.22
CA VAL A 113 5.75 -19.75 -7.82
C VAL A 113 4.57 -20.58 -7.34
N CYS A 114 3.33 -20.22 -7.69
CA CYS A 114 2.16 -21.03 -7.35
C CYS A 114 2.23 -22.44 -7.97
N ILE A 115 2.71 -22.55 -9.22
CA ILE A 115 2.93 -23.84 -9.89
C ILE A 115 4.01 -24.65 -9.16
N VAL A 116 5.13 -24.02 -8.78
CA VAL A 116 6.20 -24.68 -8.02
C VAL A 116 5.68 -25.17 -6.66
N CYS A 117 4.90 -24.36 -5.95
CA CYS A 117 4.24 -24.76 -4.70
C CYS A 117 3.27 -25.93 -4.89
N ALA A 118 2.49 -25.94 -5.98
CA ALA A 118 1.59 -27.04 -6.31
C ALA A 118 2.36 -28.34 -6.61
N ILE A 119 3.48 -28.25 -7.33
CA ILE A 119 4.37 -29.39 -7.63
C ILE A 119 5.00 -29.93 -6.34
N LEU A 120 5.54 -29.06 -5.48
CA LEU A 120 6.10 -29.45 -4.18
C LEU A 120 5.06 -30.16 -3.30
N SER A 121 3.82 -29.69 -3.33
CA SER A 121 2.69 -30.30 -2.61
C SER A 121 2.33 -31.67 -3.18
N TYR A 122 2.40 -31.85 -4.50
CA TYR A 122 2.17 -33.14 -5.16
C TYR A 122 3.25 -34.18 -4.80
N PHE A 123 4.51 -33.75 -4.65
CA PHE A 123 5.61 -34.64 -4.27
C PHE A 123 5.71 -34.92 -2.75
N HIS A 124 4.76 -34.42 -1.94
CA HIS A 124 4.74 -34.57 -0.48
C HIS A 124 6.04 -34.14 0.21
N ILE A 125 6.83 -33.24 -0.40
CA ILE A 125 8.04 -32.69 0.24
C ILE A 125 7.56 -31.70 1.30
N PRO A 126 7.93 -31.86 2.59
CA PRO A 126 7.51 -30.93 3.63
C PRO A 126 8.22 -29.58 3.41
N TRP A 127 7.50 -28.63 2.80
CA TRP A 127 7.95 -27.25 2.58
C TRP A 127 7.30 -26.26 3.56
N GLU A 128 6.39 -26.72 4.42
CA GLU A 128 5.69 -25.92 5.42
C GLU A 128 6.12 -26.35 6.83
N SER A 129 6.94 -25.54 7.49
CA SER A 129 7.26 -25.72 8.91
C SER A 129 6.28 -24.99 9.84
N LEU A 130 5.29 -24.23 9.33
CA LEU A 130 4.37 -23.48 10.19
C LEU A 130 2.91 -23.30 9.68
N ASP A 131 2.63 -23.46 8.38
CA ASP A 131 1.35 -23.01 7.79
C ASP A 131 0.21 -24.05 7.86
N VAL A 132 0.47 -25.36 7.82
CA VAL A 132 -0.61 -26.36 7.98
C VAL A 132 -1.26 -26.27 9.35
N ALA A 133 -0.50 -26.01 10.41
CA ALA A 133 -1.05 -25.92 11.76
C ALA A 133 -1.95 -24.70 11.96
N MET A 134 -1.61 -23.54 11.39
CA MET A 134 -2.41 -22.31 11.53
C MET A 134 -3.58 -22.26 10.53
N ALA A 135 -3.40 -22.77 9.31
CA ALA A 135 -4.48 -22.93 8.33
C ALA A 135 -5.48 -24.03 8.74
N GLN A 136 -5.03 -25.15 9.33
CA GLN A 136 -5.92 -26.16 9.92
C GLN A 136 -6.63 -25.66 11.17
N LEU A 137 -6.01 -24.83 12.02
CA LEU A 137 -6.72 -24.25 13.19
C LEU A 137 -7.87 -23.32 12.76
N SER A 138 -7.74 -22.63 11.62
CA SER A 138 -8.81 -21.79 11.05
C SER A 138 -9.95 -22.62 10.43
N TRP A 139 -9.60 -23.74 9.78
CA TRP A 139 -10.58 -24.62 9.10
C TRP A 139 -11.24 -25.65 10.01
N ALA A 140 -10.60 -26.06 11.11
CA ALA A 140 -11.19 -27.03 12.05
C ALA A 140 -12.46 -26.49 12.73
N ASN A 141 -12.59 -25.17 12.87
CA ASN A 141 -13.75 -24.51 13.46
C ASN A 141 -14.75 -23.95 12.43
N SER A 142 -14.41 -23.94 11.14
CA SER A 142 -15.26 -23.38 10.09
C SER A 142 -15.98 -24.50 9.35
N THR A 143 -17.22 -24.73 9.73
CA THR A 143 -18.14 -25.71 9.16
C THR A 143 -18.17 -25.62 7.63
N PHE A 144 -18.19 -26.76 6.93
CA PHE A 144 -18.25 -26.92 5.46
C PHE A 144 -19.43 -26.22 4.73
N ASN A 145 -20.21 -25.37 5.41
CA ASN A 145 -21.44 -24.72 4.94
C ASN A 145 -21.36 -23.17 4.91
N ALA A 146 -20.20 -22.59 4.59
CA ALA A 146 -20.16 -21.15 4.29
C ALA A 146 -21.03 -20.84 3.04
N PRO A 147 -21.92 -19.82 3.07
CA PRO A 147 -22.77 -19.48 1.94
C PRO A 147 -21.96 -18.94 0.75
N TRP A 148 -22.48 -19.08 -0.47
CA TRP A 148 -21.81 -18.56 -1.67
C TRP A 148 -21.81 -17.03 -1.74
N ILE A 149 -22.88 -16.39 -1.25
CA ILE A 149 -23.05 -14.94 -1.25
C ILE A 149 -23.49 -14.54 0.16
N ARG A 150 -22.75 -13.62 0.78
CA ARG A 150 -23.09 -12.94 2.03
C ARG A 150 -22.92 -11.44 1.80
N ILE A 151 -24.04 -10.73 1.81
CA ILE A 151 -24.03 -9.27 1.70
C ILE A 151 -23.78 -8.70 3.10
N PRO A 152 -22.67 -7.99 3.36
CA PRO A 152 -22.44 -7.37 4.66
C PRO A 152 -23.44 -6.23 4.83
N TYR A 153 -24.18 -6.24 5.93
CA TYR A 153 -25.12 -5.17 6.26
C TYR A 153 -24.57 -4.30 7.40
N ALA A 154 -24.81 -2.99 7.30
CA ALA A 154 -24.39 -2.04 8.33
C ALA A 154 -25.02 -2.42 9.67
N GLY A 155 -24.20 -2.52 10.71
CA GLY A 155 -24.66 -2.89 12.06
C GLY A 155 -24.83 -4.39 12.33
N GLU A 156 -24.48 -5.29 11.40
CA GLU A 156 -24.48 -6.76 11.63
C GLU A 156 -23.67 -7.16 12.87
N TRP A 157 -22.55 -6.46 13.10
CA TRP A 157 -21.68 -6.70 14.25
C TRP A 157 -21.95 -5.73 15.42
N ARG A 158 -22.98 -4.86 15.34
CA ARG A 158 -23.32 -3.71 16.21
C ARG A 158 -22.68 -2.38 15.78
N TRP A 159 -23.31 -1.27 16.16
CA TRP A 159 -22.91 0.10 15.78
C TRP A 159 -21.53 0.52 16.34
N PRO A 160 -20.76 1.35 15.60
CA PRO A 160 -19.45 1.84 16.03
C PRO A 160 -19.52 2.64 17.33
N LEU A 161 -18.61 2.36 18.26
CA LEU A 161 -18.57 3.06 19.55
C LEU A 161 -17.60 4.24 19.49
N LEU A 162 -18.14 5.45 19.56
CA LEU A 162 -17.38 6.70 19.61
C LEU A 162 -16.94 6.98 21.05
N THR A 163 -15.72 6.57 21.38
CA THR A 163 -15.04 6.91 22.64
C THR A 163 -14.00 8.01 22.39
N PRO A 164 -13.61 8.81 23.41
CA PRO A 164 -12.56 9.83 23.23
C PRO A 164 -11.23 9.23 22.78
N ARG A 165 -10.93 7.98 23.15
CA ARG A 165 -9.77 7.22 22.64
C ARG A 165 -9.90 6.91 21.15
N ALA A 166 -11.07 6.44 20.72
CA ALA A 166 -11.35 6.19 19.31
C ALA A 166 -11.31 7.47 18.47
N LEU A 167 -11.74 8.61 19.03
CA LEU A 167 -11.61 9.92 18.39
C LEU A 167 -10.14 10.29 18.16
N ALA A 168 -9.32 10.20 19.21
CA ALA A 168 -7.89 10.50 19.13
C ALA A 168 -7.14 9.64 18.11
N VAL A 169 -7.35 8.31 18.16
CA VAL A 169 -6.75 7.39 17.20
C VAL A 169 -7.30 7.63 15.79
N GLY A 170 -8.60 7.90 15.65
CA GLY A 170 -9.24 8.22 14.38
C GLY A 170 -8.68 9.47 13.71
N ILE A 171 -8.42 10.53 14.49
CA ILE A 171 -7.77 11.76 13.98
C ILE A 171 -6.36 11.45 13.48
N ALA A 172 -5.56 10.72 14.28
CA ALA A 172 -4.20 10.36 13.89
C ALA A 172 -4.17 9.47 12.64
N MET A 173 -5.07 8.49 12.55
CA MET A 173 -5.25 7.66 11.36
C MET A 173 -5.64 8.50 10.15
N ALA A 174 -6.54 9.48 10.30
CA ALA A 174 -6.95 10.35 9.20
C ALA A 174 -5.75 11.10 8.60
N VAL A 175 -4.93 11.71 9.46
CA VAL A 175 -3.75 12.48 9.06
C VAL A 175 -2.71 11.57 8.40
N GLY A 176 -2.38 10.45 9.04
CA GLY A 176 -1.40 9.50 8.53
C GLY A 176 -1.81 8.91 7.17
N CYS A 177 -3.06 8.46 7.04
CA CYS A 177 -3.58 7.94 5.78
C CYS A 177 -3.68 9.03 4.71
N SER A 178 -4.07 10.27 5.04
CA SER A 178 -4.13 11.36 4.06
C SER A 178 -2.75 11.68 3.48
N MET A 179 -1.72 11.77 4.32
CA MET A 179 -0.34 11.99 3.87
C MET A 179 0.17 10.83 3.03
N ASN A 180 -0.10 9.59 3.46
CA ASN A 180 0.25 8.40 2.71
C ASN A 180 -0.41 8.37 1.32
N SER A 181 -1.71 8.67 1.24
CA SER A 181 -2.46 8.68 -0.01
C SER A 181 -1.99 9.76 -0.97
N VAL A 182 -1.68 10.97 -0.48
CA VAL A 182 -1.06 12.01 -1.32
C VAL A 182 0.29 11.54 -1.87
N GLY A 183 1.11 10.87 -1.04
CA GLY A 183 2.34 10.21 -1.49
C GLY A 183 2.10 9.19 -2.60
N CYS A 184 1.10 8.32 -2.44
CA CYS A 184 0.70 7.36 -3.48
C CYS A 184 0.27 8.03 -4.79
N TYR A 185 -0.47 9.14 -4.74
CA TYR A 185 -0.88 9.86 -5.95
C TYR A 185 0.33 10.41 -6.71
N VAL A 186 1.25 11.06 -5.99
CA VAL A 186 2.50 11.59 -6.56
C VAL A 186 3.38 10.46 -7.12
N LEU A 187 3.49 9.35 -6.39
CA LEU A 187 4.23 8.16 -6.81
C LEU A 187 3.64 7.54 -8.08
N CYS A 188 2.31 7.40 -8.13
CA CYS A 188 1.59 6.85 -9.27
C CYS A 188 1.80 7.70 -10.53
N GLY A 189 1.68 9.02 -10.42
CA GLY A 189 1.91 9.94 -11.53
C GLY A 189 3.32 9.81 -12.11
N ARG A 190 4.34 9.64 -11.25
CA ARG A 190 5.72 9.40 -11.71
C ARG A 190 5.91 8.07 -12.40
N LEU A 191 5.40 6.99 -11.81
CA LEU A 191 5.52 5.64 -12.37
C LEU A 191 4.86 5.51 -13.74
N LEU A 192 3.75 6.22 -13.94
CA LEU A 192 3.01 6.31 -15.20
C LEU A 192 3.51 7.42 -16.14
N ARG A 193 4.51 8.22 -15.72
CA ARG A 193 5.08 9.34 -16.49
C ARG A 193 4.03 10.38 -16.93
N VAL A 194 3.03 10.59 -16.08
CA VAL A 194 1.97 11.58 -16.30
C VAL A 194 2.46 12.95 -15.79
N PRO A 195 2.07 14.06 -16.44
CA PRO A 195 2.33 15.40 -15.94
C PRO A 195 1.79 15.61 -14.51
N TRP A 196 2.24 16.71 -13.88
CA TRP A 196 1.88 17.09 -12.52
C TRP A 196 0.41 16.91 -12.19
N LEU A 197 0.13 16.33 -11.02
CA LEU A 197 -1.23 16.02 -10.61
C LEU A 197 -2.02 17.30 -10.39
N PRO A 198 -3.21 17.44 -11.01
CA PRO A 198 -4.07 18.56 -10.71
C PRO A 198 -4.60 18.46 -9.27
N PRO A 199 -4.63 19.56 -8.50
CA PRO A 199 -5.01 19.54 -7.08
C PRO A 199 -6.44 19.07 -6.85
N HIS A 200 -7.35 19.37 -7.78
CA HIS A 200 -8.75 18.96 -7.70
C HIS A 200 -8.90 17.44 -7.84
N ALA A 201 -7.98 16.74 -8.54
CA ALA A 201 -8.01 15.28 -8.62
C ALA A 201 -7.55 14.66 -7.30
N CYS A 202 -6.51 15.21 -6.65
CA CYS A 202 -6.09 14.77 -5.32
C CYS A 202 -7.20 14.95 -4.28
N ASN A 203 -7.89 16.10 -4.29
CA ASN A 203 -9.00 16.37 -3.37
C ASN A 203 -10.18 15.41 -3.58
N ARG A 204 -10.54 15.14 -4.84
CA ARG A 204 -11.61 14.17 -5.18
C ARG A 204 -11.20 12.73 -4.82
N GLY A 205 -9.93 12.37 -5.02
CA GLY A 205 -9.39 11.07 -4.61
C GLY A 205 -9.53 10.87 -3.10
N LEU A 206 -9.05 11.82 -2.30
CA LEU A 206 -9.14 11.72 -0.85
C LEU A 206 -10.58 11.75 -0.33
N CYS A 207 -11.46 12.54 -0.96
CA CYS A 207 -12.89 12.55 -0.65
C CYS A 207 -13.52 11.16 -0.83
N MET A 208 -13.17 10.45 -1.91
CA MET A 208 -13.66 9.09 -2.17
C MET A 208 -13.06 8.06 -1.22
N GLU A 209 -11.79 8.22 -0.83
CA GLU A 209 -11.18 7.39 0.22
C GLU A 209 -11.84 7.61 1.58
N GLY A 210 -12.14 8.86 1.95
CA GLY A 210 -12.87 9.19 3.17
C GLY A 210 -14.28 8.58 3.19
N LEU A 211 -15.00 8.67 2.06
CA LEU A 211 -16.30 8.01 1.90
C LEU A 211 -16.19 6.48 2.02
N GLY A 212 -15.16 5.88 1.41
CA GLY A 212 -14.86 4.46 1.54
C GLY A 212 -14.58 4.06 2.98
N SER A 213 -13.76 4.83 3.70
CA SER A 213 -13.46 4.64 5.13
C SER A 213 -14.69 4.78 6.02
N LEU A 214 -15.60 5.71 5.71
CA LEU A 214 -16.89 5.84 6.40
C LEU A 214 -17.74 4.58 6.24
N LEU A 215 -17.90 4.11 5.00
CA LEU A 215 -18.64 2.88 4.70
C LEU A 215 -17.99 1.66 5.37
N ALA A 216 -16.67 1.56 5.32
CA ALA A 216 -15.90 0.49 5.95
C ALA A 216 -16.11 0.48 7.48
N GLY A 217 -16.04 1.65 8.11
CA GLY A 217 -16.34 1.82 9.54
C GLY A 217 -17.76 1.40 9.92
N LEU A 218 -18.76 1.76 9.10
CA LEU A 218 -20.17 1.37 9.31
C LEU A 218 -20.43 -0.13 9.11
N LEU A 219 -19.73 -0.76 8.18
CA LEU A 219 -19.76 -2.21 7.96
C LEU A 219 -18.95 -2.99 9.01
N GLY A 220 -18.30 -2.29 9.95
CA GLY A 220 -17.57 -2.89 11.07
C GLY A 220 -16.16 -3.35 10.72
N THR A 221 -15.57 -2.89 9.62
CA THR A 221 -14.21 -3.27 9.25
C THR A 221 -13.20 -2.66 10.24
N PRO A 222 -12.12 -3.39 10.57
CA PRO A 222 -11.05 -2.88 11.44
C PRO A 222 -10.10 -1.90 10.71
N GLY A 223 -10.20 -1.76 9.39
CA GLY A 223 -9.36 -0.89 8.57
C GLY A 223 -10.17 -0.01 7.62
N GLY A 224 -9.73 1.23 7.44
CA GLY A 224 -10.30 2.17 6.48
C GLY A 224 -9.81 1.94 5.04
N THR A 225 -10.34 2.73 4.12
CA THR A 225 -9.90 2.77 2.73
C THR A 225 -8.76 3.77 2.59
N ALA A 226 -7.65 3.34 1.99
CA ALA A 226 -6.52 4.19 1.67
C ALA A 226 -5.85 3.73 0.38
N SER A 227 -5.10 4.62 -0.27
CA SER A 227 -4.34 4.25 -1.47
C SER A 227 -3.21 3.27 -1.16
N SER A 228 -3.20 2.14 -1.88
CA SER A 228 -2.19 1.10 -1.72
C SER A 228 -0.90 1.41 -2.49
N ILE A 229 0.20 1.52 -1.77
CA ILE A 229 1.55 1.71 -2.33
C ILE A 229 1.94 0.49 -3.19
N ALA A 230 1.69 -0.71 -2.68
CA ALA A 230 2.01 -1.95 -3.38
C ALA A 230 1.31 -2.03 -4.74
N ASN A 231 0.02 -1.69 -4.78
CA ASN A 231 -0.75 -1.66 -6.03
C ASN A 231 -0.24 -0.58 -6.98
N THR A 232 0.08 0.62 -6.45
CA THR A 232 0.63 1.72 -7.23
C THR A 232 1.95 1.33 -7.89
N CYS A 233 2.86 0.70 -7.15
CA CYS A 233 4.13 0.20 -7.66
C CYS A 233 3.95 -0.96 -8.65
N ALA A 234 3.00 -1.86 -8.41
CA ALA A 234 2.66 -2.93 -9.34
C ALA A 234 2.11 -2.37 -10.67
N THR A 235 1.29 -1.31 -10.63
CA THR A 235 0.87 -0.58 -11.82
C THR A 235 2.06 0.08 -12.53
N GLY A 236 3.03 0.60 -11.78
CA GLY A 236 4.29 1.09 -12.33
C GLY A 236 5.13 0.02 -13.03
N LEU A 237 5.16 -1.21 -12.52
CA LEU A 237 5.86 -2.31 -13.17
C LEU A 237 5.15 -2.78 -14.44
N THR A 238 3.82 -2.95 -14.37
CA THR A 238 3.00 -3.43 -15.48
C THR A 238 2.73 -2.37 -16.55
N GLN A 239 2.92 -1.09 -16.21
CA GLN A 239 2.59 0.07 -17.06
C GLN A 239 1.11 0.07 -17.53
N ALA A 240 0.22 -0.57 -16.76
CA ALA A 240 -1.20 -0.67 -17.04
C ALA A 240 -1.98 0.54 -16.48
N GLY A 241 -1.84 1.71 -17.11
CA GLY A 241 -2.47 2.97 -16.67
C GLY A 241 -3.94 3.17 -17.07
N SER A 242 -4.61 2.13 -17.60
CA SER A 242 -6.00 2.25 -18.09
C SER A 242 -7.01 2.26 -16.95
N ARG A 243 -7.98 3.20 -17.01
CA ARG A 243 -9.10 3.28 -16.04
C ARG A 243 -9.95 2.01 -16.00
N LEU A 244 -10.13 1.37 -17.16
CA LEU A 244 -10.95 0.17 -17.28
C LEU A 244 -10.34 -1.02 -16.50
N SER A 245 -9.02 -1.14 -16.49
CA SER A 245 -8.32 -2.18 -15.71
C SER A 245 -8.63 -2.04 -14.22
N VAL A 246 -8.58 -0.81 -13.69
CA VAL A 246 -8.87 -0.51 -12.28
C VAL A 246 -10.36 -0.71 -11.95
N GLN A 247 -11.26 -0.38 -12.87
CA GLN A 247 -12.70 -0.60 -12.67
C GLN A 247 -13.07 -2.09 -12.64
N VAL A 248 -12.48 -2.88 -13.54
CA VAL A 248 -12.67 -4.34 -13.58
C VAL A 248 -12.09 -4.97 -12.32
N SER A 249 -10.89 -4.58 -11.88
CA SER A 249 -10.32 -5.12 -10.63
C SER A 249 -11.16 -4.76 -9.41
N ALA A 250 -11.71 -3.54 -9.33
CA ALA A 250 -12.62 -3.15 -8.26
C ALA A 250 -13.90 -3.98 -8.24
N LEU A 251 -14.51 -4.23 -9.41
CA LEU A 251 -15.71 -5.08 -9.53
C LEU A 251 -15.42 -6.52 -9.09
N VAL A 252 -14.29 -7.08 -9.52
CA VAL A 252 -13.85 -8.43 -9.14
C VAL A 252 -13.60 -8.50 -7.63
N CYS A 253 -12.92 -7.53 -7.04
CA CYS A 253 -12.71 -7.46 -5.59
C CYS A 253 -14.02 -7.36 -4.81
N MET A 254 -15.01 -6.62 -5.31
CA MET A 254 -16.34 -6.54 -4.70
C MET A 254 -17.06 -7.89 -4.71
N VAL A 255 -17.06 -8.59 -5.84
CA VAL A 255 -17.66 -9.94 -5.97
C VAL A 255 -16.96 -10.93 -5.04
N LEU A 256 -15.62 -10.94 -5.02
CA LEU A 256 -14.83 -11.80 -4.14
C LEU A 256 -15.13 -11.53 -2.65
N GLY A 257 -15.23 -10.25 -2.27
CA GLY A 257 -15.52 -9.84 -0.89
C GLY A 257 -16.93 -10.23 -0.41
N MET A 258 -17.90 -10.33 -1.32
CA MET A 258 -19.26 -10.81 -1.00
C MET A 258 -19.33 -12.33 -0.84
N SER A 259 -18.35 -13.08 -1.32
CA SER A 259 -18.37 -14.55 -1.30
C SER A 259 -17.35 -15.12 -0.30
N PRO A 260 -17.78 -15.57 0.90
CA PRO A 260 -16.85 -16.09 1.90
C PRO A 260 -16.15 -17.39 1.44
N ARG A 261 -16.76 -18.15 0.51
CA ARG A 261 -16.10 -19.31 -0.12
C ARG A 261 -14.92 -18.93 -1.01
N LEU A 262 -15.06 -17.91 -1.88
CA LEU A 262 -13.94 -17.46 -2.71
C LEU A 262 -12.89 -16.74 -1.87
N ALA A 263 -13.30 -16.01 -0.83
CA ALA A 263 -12.38 -15.45 0.15
C ALA A 263 -11.56 -16.56 0.84
N GLY A 264 -12.20 -17.67 1.23
CA GLY A 264 -11.52 -18.86 1.74
C GLY A 264 -10.53 -19.47 0.72
N LEU A 265 -10.89 -19.51 -0.56
CA LEU A 265 -9.98 -19.99 -1.60
C LEU A 265 -8.70 -19.13 -1.69
N LEU A 266 -8.82 -17.81 -1.55
CA LEU A 266 -7.68 -16.90 -1.55
C LEU A 266 -6.74 -17.10 -0.34
N THR A 267 -7.24 -17.63 0.78
CA THR A 267 -6.39 -17.93 1.95
C THR A 267 -5.43 -19.09 1.72
N HIS A 268 -5.61 -19.88 0.67
CA HIS A 268 -4.64 -20.92 0.29
C HIS A 268 -3.36 -20.35 -0.34
N ILE A 269 -3.33 -19.07 -0.70
CA ILE A 269 -2.12 -18.44 -1.23
C ILE A 269 -1.13 -18.28 -0.06
N PRO A 270 0.08 -18.86 -0.14
CA PRO A 270 1.02 -18.86 0.97
C PRO A 270 1.45 -17.44 1.36
N LEU A 271 1.68 -17.23 2.65
CA LEU A 271 2.03 -15.92 3.19
C LEU A 271 3.37 -15.41 2.67
N ALA A 272 4.31 -16.33 2.41
CA ALA A 272 5.61 -16.02 1.81
C ALA A 272 5.51 -15.37 0.41
N VAL A 273 4.48 -15.74 -0.37
CA VAL A 273 4.24 -15.12 -1.68
C VAL A 273 3.78 -13.68 -1.51
N HIS A 274 2.92 -13.40 -0.53
CA HIS A 274 2.55 -12.03 -0.18
C HIS A 274 3.76 -11.20 0.24
N GLY A 275 4.63 -11.77 1.09
CA GLY A 275 5.89 -11.15 1.50
C GLY A 275 6.79 -10.82 0.30
N GLY A 276 6.98 -11.75 -0.63
CA GLY A 276 7.80 -11.52 -1.82
C GLY A 276 7.24 -10.43 -2.76
N VAL A 277 5.91 -10.39 -2.98
CA VAL A 277 5.29 -9.30 -3.76
C VAL A 277 5.47 -7.94 -3.07
N LEU A 278 5.30 -7.90 -1.75
CA LEU A 278 5.53 -6.68 -0.95
C LEU A 278 6.99 -6.24 -1.06
N CYS A 279 7.97 -7.14 -0.90
CA CYS A 279 9.38 -6.82 -1.07
C CYS A 279 9.68 -6.16 -2.42
N VAL A 280 9.19 -6.73 -3.53
CA VAL A 280 9.44 -6.19 -4.88
C VAL A 280 8.76 -4.83 -5.06
N THR A 281 7.48 -4.70 -4.68
CA THR A 281 6.71 -3.47 -4.89
C THR A 281 7.19 -2.31 -4.01
N TYR A 282 7.56 -2.58 -2.76
CA TYR A 282 8.13 -1.57 -1.87
C TYR A 282 9.56 -1.21 -2.26
N ALA A 283 10.38 -2.14 -2.78
CA ALA A 283 11.69 -1.80 -3.35
C ALA A 283 11.56 -0.83 -4.54
N VAL A 284 10.56 -1.02 -5.40
CA VAL A 284 10.24 -0.06 -6.47
C VAL A 284 9.79 1.29 -5.91
N ALA A 285 9.02 1.31 -4.81
CA ALA A 285 8.64 2.55 -4.13
C ALA A 285 9.89 3.31 -3.63
N VAL A 286 10.81 2.62 -2.95
CA VAL A 286 12.07 3.20 -2.46
C VAL A 286 12.90 3.77 -3.62
N GLY A 287 13.10 3.00 -4.69
CA GLY A 287 13.86 3.46 -5.87
C GLY A 287 13.23 4.67 -6.56
N THR A 288 11.90 4.75 -6.57
CA THR A 288 11.19 5.90 -7.14
C THR A 288 11.25 7.13 -6.24
N GLY A 289 11.27 6.95 -4.92
CA GLY A 289 11.55 8.04 -3.97
C GLY A 289 12.97 8.57 -4.12
N ILE A 290 13.95 7.68 -4.29
CA ILE A 290 15.37 8.07 -4.48
C ILE A 290 15.55 8.85 -5.79
N SER A 291 14.90 8.44 -6.88
CA SER A 291 14.98 9.18 -8.15
C SER A 291 14.40 10.59 -8.07
N TYR A 292 13.53 10.87 -7.10
CA TYR A 292 12.98 12.20 -6.86
C TYR A 292 14.01 13.20 -6.34
N PHE A 293 15.11 12.73 -5.72
CA PHE A 293 16.19 13.62 -5.30
C PHE A 293 16.94 14.26 -6.49
N GLN A 294 16.76 13.76 -7.73
CA GLN A 294 17.30 14.40 -8.94
C GLN A 294 16.69 15.80 -9.19
N TYR A 295 15.56 16.12 -8.56
CA TYR A 295 14.92 17.43 -8.65
C TYR A 295 15.31 18.37 -7.50
N THR A 296 16.28 17.98 -6.68
CA THR A 296 16.84 18.76 -5.58
C THR A 296 18.34 18.89 -5.73
N ASP A 297 18.91 19.98 -5.23
CA ASP A 297 20.36 20.13 -5.13
C ASP A 297 20.88 19.31 -3.93
N ILE A 298 21.36 18.08 -4.19
CA ILE A 298 21.90 17.19 -3.15
C ILE A 298 23.33 17.56 -2.78
N ASP A 299 24.00 18.45 -3.52
CA ASP A 299 25.40 18.79 -3.23
C ASP A 299 25.50 19.78 -2.05
N SER A 300 24.40 20.48 -1.73
CA SER A 300 24.31 21.33 -0.56
C SER A 300 24.30 20.53 0.74
N GLY A 301 25.25 20.82 1.64
CA GLY A 301 25.31 20.22 2.98
C GLY A 301 24.03 20.42 3.81
N ARG A 302 23.31 21.53 3.59
CA ARG A 302 21.97 21.74 4.20
C ARG A 302 21.01 20.65 3.78
N ASN A 303 20.91 20.40 2.48
CA ASN A 303 19.92 19.50 1.93
C ASN A 303 20.23 18.05 2.31
N ILE A 304 21.52 17.67 2.29
CA ILE A 304 21.99 16.37 2.78
C ILE A 304 21.57 16.16 4.25
N PHE A 305 21.80 17.16 5.10
CA PHE A 305 21.45 17.06 6.52
C PHE A 305 19.94 16.91 6.72
N ILE A 306 19.12 17.74 6.07
CA ILE A 306 17.66 17.69 6.23
C ILE A 306 17.08 16.35 5.79
N VAL A 307 17.51 15.85 4.62
CA VAL A 307 17.07 14.55 4.10
C VAL A 307 17.51 13.41 5.00
N GLY A 308 18.80 13.35 5.36
CA GLY A 308 19.36 12.28 6.18
C GLY A 308 18.74 12.24 7.57
N PHE A 309 18.62 13.39 8.22
CA PHE A 309 18.02 13.50 9.56
C PHE A 309 16.54 13.11 9.55
N ALA A 310 15.75 13.64 8.62
CA ALA A 310 14.32 13.34 8.54
C ALA A 310 14.07 11.85 8.28
N MET A 311 14.79 11.22 7.34
CA MET A 311 14.66 9.80 7.05
C MET A 311 15.08 8.92 8.24
N PHE A 312 16.18 9.25 8.91
CA PHE A 312 16.65 8.48 10.06
C PHE A 312 15.68 8.58 11.25
N MET A 313 15.24 9.79 11.59
CA MET A 313 14.27 10.01 12.67
C MET A 313 12.93 9.35 12.38
N ALA A 314 12.47 9.37 11.12
CA ALA A 314 11.24 8.70 10.70
C ALA A 314 11.23 7.19 10.96
N LEU A 315 12.39 6.53 10.97
CA LEU A 315 12.50 5.09 11.30
C LEU A 315 12.83 4.86 12.78
N LEU A 316 13.65 5.73 13.38
CA LEU A 316 14.10 5.61 14.75
C LEU A 316 12.97 5.83 15.75
N VAL A 317 12.19 6.90 15.60
CA VAL A 317 11.18 7.32 16.57
C VAL A 317 10.06 6.28 16.72
N PRO A 318 9.43 5.77 15.64
CA PRO A 318 8.45 4.69 15.77
C PRO A 318 9.04 3.43 16.41
N ARG A 319 10.30 3.11 16.11
CA ARG A 319 10.97 1.94 16.70
C ARG A 319 11.19 2.10 18.19
N TRP A 320 11.64 3.26 18.64
CA TRP A 320 11.86 3.55 20.05
C TRP A 320 10.55 3.49 20.84
N PHE A 321 9.51 4.16 20.35
CA PHE A 321 8.18 4.12 20.97
C PHE A 321 7.58 2.71 20.99
N GLY A 322 7.90 1.86 20.00
CA GLY A 322 7.40 0.48 19.96
C GLY A 322 8.03 -0.44 21.00
N THR A 323 9.21 -0.07 21.50
CA THR A 323 9.94 -0.82 22.54
C THR A 323 9.77 -0.25 23.94
N ALA A 324 9.28 0.98 24.08
CA ALA A 324 9.12 1.64 25.37
C ALA A 324 7.87 1.15 26.11
N LEU A 325 8.04 0.74 27.39
CA LEU A 325 6.94 0.22 28.22
C LEU A 325 5.89 1.28 28.61
N THR A 326 6.26 2.56 28.69
CA THR A 326 5.35 3.69 28.99
C THR A 326 5.78 4.93 28.17
N PRO A 327 5.37 5.04 26.90
CA PRO A 327 5.97 5.98 25.96
C PRO A 327 5.60 7.46 26.20
N LEU A 328 4.38 7.75 26.66
CA LEU A 328 3.92 9.09 27.02
C LEU A 328 2.98 9.02 28.22
N ALA A 329 3.12 9.95 29.16
CA ALA A 329 2.24 10.14 30.30
C ALA A 329 1.99 11.63 30.54
N THR A 330 1.25 12.27 29.62
CA THR A 330 0.86 13.70 29.79
C THR A 330 -0.29 13.87 30.79
N GLY A 331 -0.84 12.76 31.30
CA GLY A 331 -2.01 12.73 32.19
C GLY A 331 -3.34 12.71 31.44
N TRP A 332 -3.33 12.95 30.12
CA TRP A 332 -4.51 12.92 29.26
C TRP A 332 -4.45 11.75 28.27
N VAL A 333 -5.07 10.63 28.64
CA VAL A 333 -5.06 9.38 27.85
C VAL A 333 -5.41 9.56 26.36
N PRO A 334 -6.43 10.36 25.96
CA PRO A 334 -6.72 10.58 24.54
C PRO A 334 -5.60 11.34 23.81
N LEU A 335 -4.97 12.31 24.48
CA LEU A 335 -3.90 13.11 23.90
C LEU A 335 -2.63 12.26 23.69
N ASP A 336 -2.29 11.44 24.69
CA ASP A 336 -1.17 10.50 24.62
C ASP A 336 -1.34 9.53 23.44
N LEU A 337 -2.56 9.00 23.25
CA LEU A 337 -2.88 8.11 22.13
C LEU A 337 -2.80 8.81 20.77
N LEU A 338 -3.24 10.07 20.67
CA LEU A 338 -3.14 10.86 19.45
C LEU A 338 -1.67 11.04 19.05
N PHE A 339 -0.83 11.51 19.98
CA PHE A 339 0.59 11.73 19.70
C PHE A 339 1.31 10.42 19.39
N LEU A 340 1.07 9.38 20.17
CA LEU A 340 1.68 8.08 19.93
C LEU A 340 1.30 7.54 18.55
N SER A 341 0.03 7.64 18.16
CA SER A 341 -0.45 7.19 16.86
C SER A 341 0.18 7.98 15.71
N LEU A 342 0.33 9.30 15.83
CA LEU A 342 0.99 10.13 14.81
C LEU A 342 2.49 9.85 14.71
N LEU A 343 3.19 9.76 15.84
CA LEU A 343 4.63 9.53 15.91
C LEU A 343 5.02 8.11 15.46
N MET A 344 4.08 7.17 15.52
CA MET A 344 4.27 5.83 14.97
C MET A 344 4.19 5.75 13.45
N VAL A 345 3.61 6.76 12.77
CA VAL A 345 3.48 6.77 11.31
C VAL A 345 4.75 7.38 10.70
N PRO A 346 5.63 6.57 10.07
CA PRO A 346 6.91 7.06 9.58
C PRO A 346 6.74 8.16 8.53
N VAL A 347 5.78 7.98 7.62
CA VAL A 347 5.47 8.92 6.52
C VAL A 347 5.08 10.30 7.03
N PHE A 348 4.28 10.35 8.10
CA PHE A 348 3.89 11.60 8.76
C PHE A 348 5.14 12.28 9.33
N LEU A 349 5.96 11.52 10.06
CA LEU A 349 7.14 12.05 10.72
C LEU A 349 8.19 12.56 9.72
N THR A 350 8.45 11.84 8.62
CA THR A 350 9.37 12.31 7.57
C THR A 350 8.84 13.58 6.92
N GLY A 351 7.56 13.60 6.52
CA GLY A 351 6.97 14.75 5.85
C GLY A 351 6.96 15.99 6.74
N PHE A 352 6.60 15.83 8.01
CA PHE A 352 6.61 16.91 9.00
C PHE A 352 8.03 17.43 9.27
N LEU A 353 8.99 16.55 9.53
CA LEU A 353 10.38 16.95 9.82
C LEU A 353 11.04 17.61 8.61
N SER A 354 10.89 17.04 7.42
CA SER A 354 11.44 17.63 6.19
C SER A 354 10.84 18.99 5.91
N PHE A 355 9.51 19.13 6.01
CA PHE A 355 8.85 20.43 5.82
C PHE A 355 9.28 21.45 6.87
N PHE A 356 9.34 21.05 8.14
CA PHE A 356 9.76 21.94 9.22
C PHE A 356 11.20 22.43 9.02
N LEU A 357 12.14 21.51 8.78
CA LEU A 357 13.54 21.84 8.60
C LEU A 357 13.82 22.66 7.34
N GLU A 358 13.11 22.39 6.24
CA GLU A 358 13.22 23.19 5.01
C GLU A 358 12.82 24.65 5.24
N ASN A 359 11.85 24.92 6.11
CA ASN A 359 11.42 26.28 6.43
C ASN A 359 12.26 26.95 7.53
N THR A 360 12.86 26.19 8.46
CA THR A 360 13.61 26.77 9.58
C THR A 360 15.11 26.91 9.34
N VAL A 361 15.70 26.00 8.56
CA VAL A 361 17.16 25.98 8.36
C VAL A 361 17.52 26.98 7.27
N SER A 362 18.10 28.10 7.67
CA SER A 362 18.65 29.10 6.76
C SER A 362 19.76 28.48 5.90
N GLY A 363 19.68 28.67 4.58
CA GLY A 363 20.72 28.28 3.64
C GLY A 363 20.48 28.81 2.25
#